data_AF-A0A920IZP1-F1
#
_entry.id   AF-A0A920IZP1-F1
#
_cell.length_a   1.000
_cell.length_b   1.000
_cell.length_c   1.000
_cell.angle_alpha   90.00
_cell.angle_beta   90.00
_cell.angle_gamma   90.00
#
_symmetry.space_group_name_H-M   'P 1'
#
loop_
_entity.id
_entity.type
_entity.pdbx_description
1 polymer ?
#
loop_
_entity_poly.entity_id
_entity_poly.type
_entity_poly.pdbx_seq_one_letter_code
_entity_poly.pdbx_strand_id
1 'polypeptide(L)'
;MAGRGTDIILGGNPENYSDSKEWEANNRKVLDYGGLYVIGTERHESRRIDNQLRGRSGRQGDPGTTQFFISTEDSLVRRFGGDRIKSAMSMFNWDENEAVENKMISRSIESAQSKVEAYPFEIRKTLVDYDDVMNTQRDVIYKLRSKALFSEDLSQEIFDYIESEMSDYFINLDEN
;
A
#
# COMPACT_ATOMS: atom_id res chain seq x y z
N MET A 1 9.27 7.66 -0.65
CA MET A 1 10.32 7.64 -1.69
C MET A 1 10.35 8.97 -2.40
N ALA A 2 11.46 9.70 -2.29
CA ALA A 2 11.72 10.83 -3.18
C ALA A 2 11.82 10.36 -4.65
N GLY A 3 11.52 11.24 -5.61
CA GLY A 3 11.59 10.91 -7.04
C GLY A 3 10.53 9.89 -7.50
N ARG A 4 9.36 9.83 -6.85
CA ARG A 4 8.25 8.97 -7.30
C ARG A 4 7.72 9.48 -8.65
N GLY A 5 7.67 8.59 -9.63
CA GLY A 5 7.23 8.94 -11.00
C GLY A 5 8.33 9.46 -11.92
N THR A 6 9.55 9.65 -11.42
CA THR A 6 10.72 9.99 -12.25
C THR A 6 11.54 8.74 -12.51
N ASP A 7 11.89 8.51 -13.78
CA ASP A 7 12.67 7.36 -14.21
C ASP A 7 14.16 7.64 -14.09
N ILE A 8 14.91 6.66 -13.60
CA ILE A 8 16.39 6.72 -13.54
C ILE A 8 16.88 6.11 -14.85
N ILE A 9 17.27 6.98 -15.78
CA ILE A 9 17.82 6.57 -17.07
C ILE A 9 19.32 6.30 -16.90
N LEU A 10 19.78 5.12 -17.30
CA LEU A 10 21.20 4.76 -17.24
C LEU A 10 22.01 5.66 -18.18
N GLY A 11 23.11 6.23 -17.68
CA GLY A 11 23.87 7.25 -18.42
C GLY A 11 23.34 8.69 -18.25
N GLY A 12 22.24 8.90 -17.52
CA GLY A 12 21.64 10.22 -17.27
C GLY A 12 20.52 10.58 -18.23
N ASN A 13 19.89 11.75 -18.04
CA ASN A 13 18.83 12.23 -18.93
C ASN A 13 19.42 12.62 -20.30
N PRO A 14 18.97 12.02 -21.42
CA PRO A 14 19.44 12.36 -22.76
C PRO A 14 19.33 13.86 -23.10
N GLU A 15 18.30 14.54 -22.59
CA GLU A 15 18.06 15.97 -22.85
C GLU A 15 19.16 16.89 -22.32
N ASN A 16 19.98 16.40 -21.38
CA ASN A 16 21.09 17.17 -20.81
C ASN A 16 22.36 17.12 -21.69
N TYR A 17 22.39 16.32 -22.74
CA TYR A 17 23.55 16.15 -23.61
C TYR A 17 23.38 16.90 -24.93
N SER A 18 24.41 17.64 -25.34
CA SER A 18 24.42 18.32 -26.65
C SER A 18 24.71 17.37 -27.82
N ASP A 19 25.38 16.24 -27.55
CA ASP A 19 25.67 15.19 -28.53
C ASP A 19 25.13 13.83 -28.05
N SER A 20 24.32 13.18 -28.88
CA SER A 20 23.74 11.85 -28.60
C SER A 20 24.83 10.79 -28.38
N LYS A 21 25.98 10.92 -29.04
CA LYS A 21 27.07 9.94 -28.93
C LYS A 21 27.71 9.92 -27.54
N GLU A 22 27.75 11.07 -26.86
CA GLU A 22 28.27 11.16 -25.51
C GLU A 22 27.35 10.43 -24.52
N TRP A 23 26.03 10.62 -24.67
CA TRP A 23 25.05 9.88 -23.88
C TRP A 23 25.13 8.37 -24.11
N GLU A 24 25.21 7.93 -25.37
CA GLU A 24 25.32 6.51 -25.72
C GLU A 24 26.59 5.86 -25.12
N ALA A 25 27.72 6.58 -25.12
CA ALA A 25 28.95 6.10 -24.51
C ALA A 25 28.81 5.95 -22.98
N ASN A 26 28.19 6.93 -22.31
CA ASN A 26 27.92 6.87 -20.88
C ASN A 26 26.91 5.77 -20.52
N ASN A 27 25.84 5.64 -21.31
CA ASN A 27 24.84 4.59 -21.14
C ASN A 27 25.49 3.20 -21.26
N ARG A 28 26.27 2.95 -22.32
CA ARG A 28 26.98 1.69 -22.50
C ARG A 28 27.94 1.39 -21.36
N LYS A 29 28.70 2.40 -20.91
CA LYS A 29 29.60 2.26 -19.76
C LYS A 29 28.85 1.82 -18.49
N VAL A 30 27.68 2.40 -18.22
CA VAL A 30 26.85 2.01 -17.05
C VAL A 30 26.29 0.59 -17.22
N LEU A 31 25.86 0.22 -18.42
CA LEU A 31 25.39 -1.15 -18.72
C LEU A 31 26.51 -2.18 -18.51
N ASP A 32 27.73 -1.88 -18.97
CA ASP A 32 28.91 -2.76 -18.82
C ASP A 32 29.29 -2.97 -17.35
N TYR A 33 28.99 -1.99 -16.47
CA TYR A 33 29.17 -2.12 -15.02
C TYR A 33 28.02 -2.86 -14.30
N GLY A 34 27.05 -3.40 -15.04
CA GLY A 34 25.91 -4.12 -14.46
C GLY A 34 24.70 -3.24 -14.12
N GLY A 35 24.68 -2.00 -14.61
CA GLY A 35 23.55 -1.09 -14.52
C GLY A 35 23.27 -0.53 -13.12
N LEU A 36 22.01 -0.23 -12.83
CA LEU A 36 21.63 0.41 -11.56
C LEU A 36 21.66 -0.60 -10.41
N TYR A 37 22.46 -0.30 -9.38
CA TYR A 37 22.46 -1.01 -8.11
C TYR A 37 21.62 -0.26 -7.08
N VAL A 38 20.55 -0.90 -6.61
CA VAL A 38 19.63 -0.32 -5.63
C VAL A 38 19.91 -0.92 -4.26
N ILE A 39 20.15 -0.06 -3.27
CA ILE A 39 20.40 -0.45 -1.89
C ILE A 39 19.22 -0.03 -1.03
N GLY A 40 18.55 -1.00 -0.44
CA GLY A 40 17.65 -0.77 0.68
C GLY A 40 18.43 -0.82 1.99
N THR A 41 18.40 0.24 2.77
CA THR A 41 19.07 0.30 4.09
C THR A 41 18.22 -0.31 5.20
N GLU A 42 16.91 -0.45 4.97
CA GLU A 42 15.95 -1.04 5.87
C GLU A 42 14.82 -1.69 5.04
N ARG A 43 13.96 -2.46 5.71
CA ARG A 43 12.69 -2.91 5.15
C ARG A 43 11.56 -1.97 5.54
N HIS A 44 10.77 -1.55 4.57
CA HIS A 44 9.55 -0.82 4.87
C HIS A 44 8.53 -1.74 5.55
N GLU A 45 7.61 -1.16 6.33
CA GLU A 45 6.43 -1.87 6.85
C GLU A 45 5.54 -2.49 5.75
N SER A 46 5.73 -2.07 4.49
CA SER A 46 4.97 -2.57 3.34
C SER A 46 5.89 -3.08 2.25
N ARG A 47 5.66 -4.33 1.84
CA ARG A 47 6.37 -5.01 0.75
C ARG A 47 6.18 -4.29 -0.58
N ARG A 48 5.01 -3.66 -0.78
CA ARG A 48 4.74 -2.88 -1.98
C ARG A 48 5.75 -1.74 -2.16
N ILE A 49 6.13 -1.07 -1.08
CA ILE A 49 7.11 0.03 -1.13
C ILE A 49 8.51 -0.53 -1.37
N ASP A 50 8.88 -1.65 -0.75
CA ASP A 50 10.15 -2.31 -1.08
C ASP A 50 10.24 -2.72 -2.56
N ASN A 51 9.16 -3.26 -3.13
CA ASN A 51 9.11 -3.63 -4.54
C ASN A 51 9.16 -2.41 -5.48
N GLN A 52 8.60 -1.27 -5.07
CA GLN A 52 8.76 -0.02 -5.81
C GLN A 52 10.23 0.43 -5.86
N LEU A 53 11.00 0.16 -4.81
CA LEU A 53 12.42 0.48 -4.76
C LEU A 53 13.21 -0.48 -5.66
N ARG A 54 12.94 -1.80 -5.56
CA ARG A 54 13.52 -2.81 -6.45
C ARG A 54 13.28 -2.51 -7.93
N GLY A 55 12.05 -2.15 -8.27
CA GLY A 55 11.63 -1.83 -9.63
C GLY A 55 12.24 -0.56 -10.22
N ARG A 56 13.07 0.18 -9.46
CA ARG A 56 13.90 1.25 -10.02
C ARG A 56 15.05 0.72 -10.85
N SER A 57 15.57 -0.47 -10.51
CA SER A 57 16.60 -1.17 -11.29
C SER A 57 15.97 -2.06 -12.36
N GLY A 58 16.76 -2.41 -13.38
CA GLY A 58 16.40 -3.41 -14.38
C GLY A 58 15.19 -3.06 -15.26
N ARG A 59 15.02 -1.78 -15.60
CA ARG A 59 13.89 -1.32 -16.42
C ARG A 59 14.19 -1.58 -17.89
N GLN A 60 13.17 -1.87 -18.69
CA GLN A 60 13.30 -2.19 -20.12
C GLN A 60 14.28 -3.34 -20.45
N GLY A 61 14.56 -4.22 -19.48
CA GLY A 61 15.52 -5.32 -19.66
C GLY A 61 16.97 -4.93 -19.41
N ASP A 62 17.24 -3.71 -18.93
CA ASP A 62 18.57 -3.29 -18.49
C ASP A 62 19.11 -4.24 -17.39
N PRO A 63 20.43 -4.45 -17.31
CA PRO A 63 21.04 -5.07 -16.15
C PRO A 63 20.80 -4.19 -14.92
N GLY A 64 20.60 -4.83 -13.77
CA GLY A 64 20.40 -4.14 -12.52
C GLY A 64 20.34 -5.13 -11.37
N THR A 65 20.73 -4.66 -10.19
CA THR A 65 20.72 -5.48 -8.98
C THR A 65 20.06 -4.70 -7.86
N THR A 66 19.31 -5.39 -7.01
CA THR A 66 18.80 -4.80 -5.78
C THR A 66 19.20 -5.65 -4.59
N GLN A 67 19.73 -5.02 -3.55
CA GLN A 67 20.05 -5.66 -2.28
C GLN A 67 19.48 -4.86 -1.13
N PHE A 68 19.00 -5.56 -0.10
CA PHE A 68 18.51 -4.94 1.13
C PHE A 68 19.39 -5.40 2.28
N PHE A 69 19.88 -4.44 3.04
CA PHE A 69 20.55 -4.66 4.31
C PHE A 69 19.53 -4.34 5.42
N ILE A 70 19.58 -5.11 6.49
CA ILE A 70 18.62 -5.04 7.59
C ILE A 70 19.41 -5.24 8.86
N SER A 71 19.21 -4.37 9.84
CA SER A 71 19.75 -4.55 11.18
C SER A 71 18.73 -5.23 12.09
N THR A 72 19.23 -5.92 13.10
CA THR A 72 18.41 -6.52 14.16
C THR A 72 17.75 -5.47 15.05
N GLU A 73 18.27 -4.23 15.02
CA GLU A 73 17.75 -3.09 15.77
C GLU A 73 16.65 -2.32 15.02
N ASP A 74 16.45 -2.62 13.74
CA ASP A 74 15.47 -1.94 12.89
C ASP A 74 14.05 -2.10 13.43
N SER A 75 13.21 -1.09 13.17
CA SER A 75 11.84 -1.01 13.69
C SER A 75 10.99 -2.26 13.39
N LEU A 76 11.09 -2.81 12.17
CA LEU A 76 10.37 -4.01 11.74
C LEU A 76 10.83 -5.24 12.53
N VAL A 77 12.15 -5.42 12.65
CA VAL A 77 12.75 -6.56 13.34
C VAL A 77 12.46 -6.47 14.84
N ARG A 78 12.62 -5.29 15.44
CA ARG A 78 12.35 -5.06 16.86
C ARG A 78 10.91 -5.38 17.25
N ARG A 79 9.93 -5.04 16.40
CA ARG A 79 8.50 -5.26 16.70
C ARG A 79 8.04 -6.71 16.49
N PHE A 80 8.66 -7.48 15.59
CA PHE A 80 8.11 -8.78 15.15
C PHE A 80 9.09 -9.95 15.12
N GLY A 81 10.38 -9.65 15.10
CA GLY A 81 11.47 -10.62 15.02
C GLY A 81 12.35 -10.67 16.26
N GLY A 82 12.28 -9.67 17.15
CA GLY A 82 13.21 -9.44 18.26
C GLY A 82 13.55 -10.71 19.03
N ASP A 83 12.57 -11.38 19.64
CA ASP A 83 12.85 -12.51 20.52
C ASP A 83 13.36 -13.75 19.77
N ARG A 84 12.80 -14.06 18.61
CA ARG A 84 13.19 -15.24 17.81
C ARG A 84 14.52 -15.04 17.10
N ILE A 85 14.77 -13.85 16.57
CA ILE A 85 16.02 -13.51 15.87
C ILE A 85 17.14 -13.35 16.90
N LYS A 86 16.91 -12.69 18.04
CA LYS A 86 17.90 -12.63 19.13
C LYS A 86 18.23 -14.01 19.68
N SER A 87 17.23 -14.86 19.88
CA SER A 87 17.47 -16.26 20.30
C SER A 87 18.32 -17.02 19.29
N ALA A 88 18.04 -16.88 18.00
CA ALA A 88 18.85 -17.49 16.95
C ALA A 88 20.29 -16.95 16.93
N MET A 89 20.48 -15.62 17.05
CA MET A 89 21.81 -15.01 17.12
C MET A 89 22.62 -15.54 18.30
N SER A 90 22.00 -15.64 19.48
CA SER A 90 22.66 -16.17 20.69
C SER A 90 23.02 -17.65 20.57
N MET A 91 22.21 -18.44 19.86
CA MET A 91 22.42 -19.89 19.71
C MET A 91 23.51 -20.21 18.69
N PHE A 92 23.65 -19.39 17.64
CA PHE A 92 24.67 -19.57 16.61
C PHE A 92 25.97 -18.80 16.87
N ASN A 93 26.04 -18.03 17.96
CA ASN A 93 27.20 -17.22 18.35
C ASN A 93 27.76 -16.39 17.18
N TRP A 94 26.86 -15.80 16.39
CA TRP A 94 27.23 -14.98 15.24
C TRP A 94 27.99 -13.74 15.71
N ASP A 95 29.14 -13.48 15.09
CA ASP A 95 29.88 -12.24 15.31
C ASP A 95 29.02 -11.06 14.85
N GLU A 96 28.99 -9.99 15.65
CA GLU A 96 28.19 -8.79 15.38
C GLU A 96 28.60 -8.10 14.07
N ASN A 97 29.80 -8.41 13.56
CA ASN A 97 30.36 -7.83 12.35
C ASN A 97 30.21 -8.70 11.09
N GLU A 98 29.61 -9.88 11.20
CA GLU A 98 29.42 -10.78 10.06
C GLU A 98 28.02 -10.65 9.43
N ALA A 99 28.00 -10.58 8.10
CA ALA A 99 26.76 -10.57 7.35
C ALA A 99 26.10 -11.96 7.39
N VAL A 100 24.91 -12.03 7.96
CA VAL A 100 24.15 -13.27 8.04
C VAL A 100 23.31 -13.45 6.78
N GLU A 101 23.72 -14.37 5.92
CA GLU A 101 22.92 -14.81 4.77
C GLU A 101 22.20 -16.13 5.07
N ASN A 102 20.96 -16.03 5.58
CA ASN A 102 20.14 -17.22 5.86
C ASN A 102 18.72 -17.10 5.30
N LYS A 103 18.35 -18.05 4.44
CA LYS A 103 17.02 -18.13 3.82
C LYS A 103 15.87 -18.19 4.84
N MET A 104 16.09 -18.83 6.00
CA MET A 104 15.07 -18.92 7.06
C MET A 104 14.79 -17.57 7.72
N ILE A 105 15.83 -16.76 7.94
CA ILE A 105 15.69 -15.41 8.51
C ILE A 105 14.99 -14.50 7.51
N SER A 106 15.40 -14.52 6.24
CA SER A 106 14.74 -13.74 5.19
C SER A 106 13.24 -14.03 5.10
N ARG A 107 12.83 -15.31 5.15
CA ARG A 107 11.41 -15.71 5.19
C ARG A 107 10.68 -15.26 6.46
N SER A 108 11.36 -15.27 7.60
CA SER A 108 10.79 -14.82 8.87
C SER A 108 10.52 -13.31 8.85
N ILE A 109 11.44 -12.53 8.29
CA ILE A 109 11.27 -11.08 8.09
C ILE A 109 10.15 -10.80 7.10
N GLU A 110 10.06 -11.55 5.99
CA GLU A 110 8.95 -11.44 5.02
C GLU A 110 7.59 -11.72 5.68
N SER A 111 7.52 -12.75 6.52
CA SER A 111 6.30 -13.10 7.28
C SER A 111 5.92 -12.01 8.28
N ALA A 112 6.91 -11.40 8.96
CA ALA A 112 6.69 -10.26 9.84
C ALA A 112 6.13 -9.05 9.08
N GLN A 113 6.69 -8.75 7.90
CA GLN A 113 6.21 -7.67 7.03
C GLN A 113 4.75 -7.88 6.63
N SER A 114 4.35 -9.10 6.23
CA SER A 114 2.94 -9.40 5.90
C SER A 114 1.99 -9.22 7.10
N LYS A 115 2.43 -9.53 8.33
CA LYS A 115 1.63 -9.26 9.54
C LYS A 115 1.47 -7.78 9.81
N VAL A 116 2.51 -6.98 9.58
CA VAL A 116 2.43 -5.52 9.70
C VAL A 116 1.45 -4.93 8.69
N GLU A 117 1.49 -5.39 7.43
CA GLU A 117 0.58 -4.92 6.40
C GLU A 117 -0.90 -5.25 6.69
N ALA A 118 -1.16 -6.34 7.42
CA ALA A 118 -2.51 -6.72 7.82
C ALA A 118 -3.17 -5.68 8.76
N TYR A 119 -2.39 -4.99 9.61
CA TYR A 119 -2.95 -4.04 10.56
C TYR A 119 -3.59 -2.81 9.87
N PRO A 120 -2.92 -2.07 8.96
CA PRO A 120 -3.57 -1.03 8.17
C PRO A 120 -4.64 -1.55 7.20
N PHE A 121 -4.61 -2.83 6.83
CA PHE A 121 -5.67 -3.45 6.03
C PHE A 121 -6.97 -3.59 6.84
N GLU A 122 -6.88 -4.13 8.06
CA GLU A 122 -8.04 -4.24 8.95
C GLU A 122 -8.65 -2.87 9.28
N ILE A 123 -7.83 -1.86 9.58
CA ILE A 123 -8.32 -0.49 9.80
C ILE A 123 -9.10 0.01 8.59
N ARG A 124 -8.57 -0.18 7.38
CA ARG A 124 -9.25 0.24 6.15
C ARG A 124 -10.53 -0.53 5.91
N LYS A 125 -10.55 -1.83 6.20
CA LYS A 125 -11.75 -2.65 6.11
C LYS A 125 -12.84 -2.12 7.04
N THR A 126 -12.51 -1.89 8.32
CA THR A 126 -13.46 -1.32 9.27
C THR A 126 -13.97 0.04 8.81
N LEU A 127 -13.11 0.93 8.29
CA LEU A 127 -13.54 2.22 7.75
C LEU A 127 -14.49 2.10 6.56
N VAL A 128 -14.26 1.13 5.67
CA VAL A 128 -15.17 0.83 4.54
C VAL A 128 -16.50 0.30 5.06
N ASP A 129 -16.50 -0.61 6.03
CA ASP A 129 -17.72 -1.15 6.63
C ASP A 129 -18.59 -0.02 7.24
N TYR A 130 -17.98 0.97 7.89
CA TYR A 130 -18.69 2.17 8.39
C TYR A 130 -19.21 3.07 7.26
N ASP A 131 -18.44 3.26 6.19
CA ASP A 131 -18.89 4.06 5.05
C ASP A 131 -20.02 3.36 4.28
N ASP A 132 -20.04 2.03 4.20
CA ASP A 132 -21.11 1.27 3.51
C ASP A 132 -22.49 1.54 4.13
N VAL A 133 -22.56 1.67 5.46
CA VAL A 133 -23.81 2.06 6.16
C VAL A 133 -24.23 3.46 5.75
N MET A 134 -23.31 4.42 5.79
CA MET A 134 -23.58 5.80 5.39
C MET A 134 -23.92 5.90 3.90
N ASN A 135 -23.28 5.11 3.06
CA ASN A 135 -23.51 5.07 1.62
C ASN A 135 -24.91 4.54 1.31
N THR A 136 -25.35 3.48 1.99
CA THR A 136 -26.71 2.95 1.85
C THR A 136 -27.76 4.00 2.23
N GLN A 137 -27.55 4.73 3.33
CA GLN A 137 -28.43 5.82 3.73
C GLN A 137 -28.43 6.96 2.70
N ARG A 138 -27.24 7.36 2.21
CA ARG A 138 -27.09 8.39 1.16
C ARG A 138 -27.83 7.97 -0.10
N ASP A 139 -27.71 6.73 -0.54
CA ASP A 139 -28.37 6.24 -1.76
C ASP A 139 -29.90 6.34 -1.66
N VAL A 140 -30.49 5.99 -0.51
CA VAL A 140 -31.93 6.15 -0.28
C VAL A 140 -32.33 7.64 -0.34
N ILE A 141 -31.63 8.50 0.40
CA ILE A 141 -31.92 9.93 0.43
C ILE A 141 -31.71 10.58 -0.94
N TYR A 142 -30.67 10.20 -1.68
CA TYR A 142 -30.40 10.73 -3.00
C TYR A 142 -31.45 10.29 -4.02
N LYS A 143 -31.96 9.06 -3.93
CA LYS A 143 -33.11 8.62 -4.73
C LYS A 143 -34.36 9.43 -4.43
N LEU A 144 -34.69 9.62 -3.15
CA LEU A 144 -35.84 10.45 -2.74
C LEU A 144 -35.70 11.89 -3.22
N ARG A 145 -34.52 12.49 -3.03
CA ARG A 145 -34.23 13.86 -3.51
C ARG A 145 -34.32 13.95 -5.03
N SER A 146 -33.77 12.97 -5.75
CA SER A 146 -33.86 12.92 -7.21
C SER A 146 -35.31 12.83 -7.67
N LYS A 147 -36.12 11.99 -7.02
CA LYS A 147 -37.55 11.89 -7.33
C LYS A 147 -38.27 13.21 -7.05
N ALA A 148 -38.05 13.81 -5.88
CA ALA A 148 -38.65 15.10 -5.53
C ALA A 148 -38.28 16.25 -6.50
N LEU A 149 -37.06 16.24 -7.04
CA LEU A 149 -36.57 17.29 -7.95
C LEU A 149 -37.00 17.09 -9.41
N PHE A 150 -37.16 15.84 -9.85
CA PHE A 150 -37.35 15.53 -11.27
C PHE A 150 -38.71 14.89 -11.60
N SER A 151 -39.54 14.55 -10.61
CA SER A 151 -40.90 14.07 -10.84
C SER A 151 -41.85 15.21 -11.20
N GLU A 152 -42.70 14.99 -12.20
CA GLU A 152 -43.75 15.94 -12.60
C GLU A 152 -44.89 16.02 -11.57
N ASP A 153 -45.16 14.92 -10.84
CA ASP A 153 -46.16 14.84 -9.77
C ASP A 153 -45.68 13.93 -8.63
N LEU A 154 -45.90 14.38 -7.39
CA LEU A 154 -45.55 13.71 -6.13
C LEU A 154 -46.77 13.44 -5.26
N SER A 155 -47.98 13.81 -5.71
CA SER A 155 -49.20 13.78 -4.90
C SER A 155 -49.47 12.39 -4.34
N GLN A 156 -49.35 11.35 -5.17
CA GLN A 156 -49.55 9.97 -4.74
C GLN A 156 -48.58 9.55 -3.63
N GLU A 157 -47.30 9.89 -3.77
CA GLU A 157 -46.28 9.53 -2.78
C GLU A 157 -46.53 10.20 -1.43
N ILE A 158 -47.02 11.44 -1.45
CA ILE A 158 -47.42 12.17 -0.24
C ILE A 158 -48.63 11.51 0.41
N PHE A 159 -49.64 11.12 -0.37
CA PHE A 159 -50.80 10.40 0.19
C PHE A 159 -50.40 9.06 0.79
N ASP A 160 -49.51 8.30 0.13
CA ASP A 160 -49.00 7.03 0.64
C ASP A 160 -48.27 7.23 2.00
N TYR A 161 -47.47 8.30 2.13
CA TYR A 161 -46.83 8.64 3.41
C TYR A 161 -47.84 9.03 4.50
N ILE A 162 -48.88 9.81 4.17
CA ILE A 162 -49.93 10.19 5.13
C ILE A 162 -50.69 8.96 5.62
N GLU A 163 -51.05 8.04 4.72
CA GLU A 163 -51.75 6.80 5.06
C GLU A 163 -50.90 5.92 5.99
N SER A 164 -49.60 5.77 5.69
CA SER A 164 -48.67 5.02 6.54
C SER A 164 -48.59 5.59 7.96
N GLU A 165 -48.38 6.90 8.10
CA GLU A 165 -48.27 7.57 9.40
C GLU A 165 -49.58 7.49 10.20
N MET A 166 -50.73 7.64 9.54
CA MET A 166 -52.02 7.46 10.19
C MET A 166 -52.19 6.03 10.71
N SER A 167 -51.85 5.01 9.90
CA SER A 167 -51.95 3.61 10.33
C SER A 167 -51.07 3.34 11.55
N ASP A 168 -49.83 3.83 11.55
CA ASP A 168 -48.91 3.64 12.67
C ASP A 168 -49.42 4.33 13.94
N TYR A 169 -50.01 5.51 13.82
CA TYR A 169 -50.60 6.23 14.95
C TYR A 169 -51.79 5.49 15.56
N PHE A 170 -52.70 4.94 14.74
CA PHE A 170 -53.85 4.19 15.24
C PHE A 170 -53.46 2.86 15.89
N ILE A 171 -52.45 2.15 15.35
CA ILE A 171 -51.94 0.91 15.95
C ILE A 171 -51.38 1.17 17.36
N ASN A 172 -50.62 2.26 17.55
CA ASN A 172 -50.06 2.62 18.86
C ASN A 172 -51.10 3.07 19.90
N LEU A 173 -52.29 3.49 19.45
CA LEU A 173 -53.42 3.83 20.32
C LEU A 173 -54.16 2.58 20.82
N ASP A 174 -54.17 1.49 20.05
CA ASP A 174 -54.80 0.22 20.45
C ASP A 174 -53.90 -0.63 21.38
N GLU A 175 -52.60 -0.34 21.45
CA GLU A 175 -51.63 -1.03 22.33
C GLU A 175 -51.47 -0.40 23.74
N ASN A 176 -52.05 0.77 24.00
CA ASN A 176 -52.08 1.42 25.34
C ASN A 176 -53.46 1.37 25.99
#